data_AF-A0A419HDP5-F1
#
_entry.id   AF-A0A419HDP5-F1
#
_cell.length_a   1.000
_cell.length_b   1.000
_cell.length_c   1.000
_cell.angle_alpha   90.00
_cell.angle_beta   90.00
_cell.angle_gamma   90.00
#
_symmetry.space_group_name_H-M   'P 1'
#
loop_
_entity.id
_entity.type
_entity.pdbx_description
1 polymer ?
#
loop_
_entity_poly.entity_id
_entity_poly.type
_entity_poly.pdbx_seq_one_letter_code
_entity_poly.pdbx_strand_id
1 'polypeptide(L)'
;MSDQVRGFGAGTTGGAGGPVIEVSTASGLLAAIRGAGPRIVLVNGPIAVPPGMHKVGSDTTVQGVGADAAILGGGLSLSTVHNVIIQNLRFAGASIKAIDITRGTHHVWIDHNELSTADDGLVDIKRGASLVTVSGNHLHDHRKSMLLGHDDLHTEDIGRLRVTYHHNFFDGTRQRHPRARFGNPVHVVNNYYLDCSDIGIAAQTGSGVLVEANYFEGVDRPMSTEYAGPPGALVERDNVYVDCGRPEPGGVGTVDDPYRYYSFTPDPASAVKDLVLDGAGVGRVPVRVERPVVRTGRPENYARRYHRTHPRPPADLPDRVTESLGRVPRHVIDLGAGTGLSTSVWRGRAGRVTAVEPDARLRAVLSREYPWAELRGCRAEDLDLPDGCADVLVAWDAAEWFTPEHPVLRLLCPGGLLIVGKGTEVIDVVRVSYSRVT
;
A
#
# COMPACT_ATOMS: atom_id res chain seq x y z
N MET A 1 -4.45 -5.74 7.30
CA MET A 1 -3.32 -6.43 6.62
C MET A 1 -2.03 -5.64 6.86
N SER A 2 -0.84 -6.28 6.76
CA SER A 2 0.47 -5.65 6.99
C SER A 2 0.95 -4.88 5.75
N ASP A 3 1.57 -3.70 5.91
CA ASP A 3 2.18 -2.90 4.83
C ASP A 3 3.60 -3.39 4.44
N GLN A 4 3.87 -4.69 4.59
CA GLN A 4 5.14 -5.31 4.23
C GLN A 4 4.89 -6.55 3.39
N VAL A 5 5.71 -6.72 2.36
CA VAL A 5 5.66 -7.90 1.50
C VAL A 5 5.94 -9.16 2.32
N ARG A 6 5.02 -10.13 2.22
CA ARG A 6 5.17 -11.47 2.82
C ARG A 6 5.28 -12.50 1.70
N GLY A 7 5.97 -13.60 1.96
CA GLY A 7 6.13 -14.67 0.98
C GLY A 7 7.36 -14.54 0.09
N PHE A 8 7.31 -15.14 -1.11
CA PHE A 8 8.46 -15.23 -2.02
C PHE A 8 8.96 -13.89 -2.55
N GLY A 9 8.13 -12.84 -2.58
CA GLY A 9 8.54 -11.47 -2.88
C GLY A 9 9.21 -10.74 -1.71
N ALA A 10 9.41 -11.39 -0.55
CA ALA A 10 10.07 -10.76 0.59
C ALA A 10 11.43 -10.15 0.19
N GLY A 11 11.68 -8.92 0.63
CA GLY A 11 12.86 -8.14 0.23
C GLY A 11 12.66 -7.24 -0.98
N THR A 12 11.51 -7.27 -1.66
CA THR A 12 11.15 -6.26 -2.66
C THR A 12 10.91 -4.91 -2.00
N THR A 13 11.71 -3.90 -2.37
CA THR A 13 11.60 -2.52 -1.88
C THR A 13 11.06 -1.56 -2.94
N GLY A 14 10.91 -2.02 -4.19
CA GLY A 14 10.50 -1.20 -5.31
C GLY A 14 11.43 -0.01 -5.50
N GLY A 15 10.84 1.17 -5.64
CA GLY A 15 11.57 2.42 -5.78
C GLY A 15 11.93 3.15 -4.50
N ALA A 16 11.84 2.51 -3.33
CA ALA A 16 12.30 3.10 -2.08
C ALA A 16 13.72 3.66 -2.23
N GLY A 17 13.98 4.85 -1.67
CA GLY A 17 15.24 5.55 -1.89
C GLY A 17 15.27 6.47 -3.12
N GLY A 18 14.34 6.32 -4.06
CA GLY A 18 14.27 7.07 -5.31
C GLY A 18 13.44 8.36 -5.26
N PRO A 19 13.45 9.17 -6.33
CA PRO A 19 12.52 10.28 -6.51
C PRO A 19 11.07 9.79 -6.55
N VAL A 20 10.18 10.65 -6.04
CA VAL A 20 8.73 10.50 -6.18
C VAL A 20 8.27 11.36 -7.35
N ILE A 21 7.52 10.75 -8.28
CA ILE A 21 7.04 11.35 -9.52
C ILE A 21 5.53 11.16 -9.57
N GLU A 22 4.78 12.25 -9.43
CA GLU A 22 3.33 12.20 -9.58
C GLU A 22 2.92 12.38 -11.04
N VAL A 23 1.98 11.55 -11.50
CA VAL A 23 1.49 11.52 -12.88
C VAL A 23 -0.03 11.44 -12.91
N SER A 24 -0.64 12.21 -13.82
CA SER A 24 -2.09 12.22 -14.08
C SER A 24 -2.41 12.13 -15.57
N THR A 25 -1.40 11.85 -16.41
CA THR A 25 -1.53 11.71 -17.87
C THR A 25 -0.82 10.47 -18.36
N ALA A 26 -1.28 9.92 -19.49
CA ALA A 26 -0.70 8.72 -20.08
C ALA A 26 0.77 8.94 -20.48
N SER A 27 1.09 10.06 -21.12
CA SER A 27 2.47 10.39 -21.49
C SER A 27 3.38 10.52 -20.27
N GLY A 28 2.90 11.17 -19.20
CA GLY A 28 3.61 11.28 -17.93
C GLY A 28 3.89 9.92 -17.30
N LEU A 29 2.86 9.08 -17.18
CA LEU A 29 2.98 7.71 -16.65
C LEU A 29 3.99 6.89 -17.45
N LEU A 30 3.82 6.83 -18.77
CA LEU A 30 4.67 6.02 -19.65
C LEU A 30 6.14 6.47 -19.66
N ALA A 31 6.40 7.76 -19.48
CA ALA A 31 7.76 8.26 -19.31
C ALA A 31 8.34 7.90 -17.94
N ALA A 32 7.55 8.06 -16.87
CA ALA A 32 8.00 7.85 -15.50
C ALA A 32 8.36 6.38 -15.21
N ILE A 33 7.58 5.42 -15.71
CA ILE A 33 7.77 3.99 -15.40
C ILE A 33 8.96 3.33 -16.11
N ARG A 34 9.58 3.97 -17.11
CA ARG A 34 10.61 3.34 -17.97
C ARG A 34 12.06 3.59 -17.57
N GLY A 35 12.33 4.56 -16.71
CA GLY A 35 13.72 5.01 -16.53
C GLY A 35 14.57 4.08 -15.66
N ALA A 36 15.86 4.43 -15.57
CA ALA A 36 16.84 3.69 -14.78
C ALA A 36 16.90 4.13 -13.31
N GLY A 37 17.07 3.16 -12.41
CA GLY A 37 17.27 3.37 -10.97
C GLY A 37 15.98 3.62 -10.17
N PRO A 38 16.10 3.60 -8.82
CA PRO A 38 14.97 3.67 -7.90
C PRO A 38 14.01 4.81 -8.18
N ARG A 39 12.69 4.57 -8.18
CA ARG A 39 11.65 5.60 -8.37
C ARG A 39 10.28 5.19 -7.84
N ILE A 40 9.54 6.16 -7.34
CA ILE A 40 8.14 5.98 -6.93
C ILE A 40 7.27 6.80 -7.87
N VAL A 41 6.44 6.15 -8.66
CA VAL A 41 5.50 6.77 -9.61
C VAL A 41 4.11 6.74 -8.99
N LEU A 42 3.63 7.91 -8.59
CA LEU A 42 2.31 8.08 -8.01
C LEU A 42 1.29 8.41 -9.08
N VAL A 43 0.31 7.54 -9.28
CA VAL A 43 -0.79 7.72 -10.23
C VAL A 43 -1.92 8.46 -9.52
N ASN A 44 -2.17 9.70 -9.94
CA ASN A 44 -3.22 10.53 -9.39
C ASN A 44 -4.43 10.57 -10.34
N GLY A 45 -5.47 9.84 -9.95
CA GLY A 45 -6.71 9.69 -10.72
C GLY A 45 -6.63 8.68 -11.86
N PRO A 46 -7.71 8.52 -12.62
CA PRO A 46 -7.77 7.58 -13.73
C PRO A 46 -6.99 8.08 -14.94
N ILE A 47 -6.15 7.21 -15.52
CA ILE A 47 -5.36 7.49 -16.72
C ILE A 47 -5.77 6.52 -17.82
N ALA A 48 -6.28 7.06 -18.93
CA ALA A 48 -6.49 6.31 -20.17
C ALA A 48 -5.14 6.05 -20.85
N VAL A 49 -4.65 4.82 -20.78
CA VAL A 49 -3.38 4.39 -21.35
C VAL A 49 -3.63 3.75 -22.73
N PRO A 50 -2.85 4.09 -23.77
CA PRO A 50 -3.00 3.50 -25.09
C PRO A 50 -2.95 1.97 -25.08
N PRO A 51 -3.66 1.28 -26.00
CA PRO A 51 -3.60 -0.18 -26.13
C PRO A 51 -2.17 -0.71 -26.19
N GLY A 52 -1.94 -1.85 -25.56
CA GLY A 52 -0.66 -2.56 -25.53
C GLY A 52 -0.08 -2.76 -24.14
N MET A 53 1.09 -3.40 -24.10
CA MET A 53 1.85 -3.66 -22.87
C MET A 53 3.00 -2.66 -22.72
N HIS A 54 2.98 -1.91 -21.63
CA HIS A 54 3.93 -0.83 -21.37
C HIS A 54 5.00 -1.25 -20.38
N LYS A 55 6.26 -1.12 -20.78
CA LYS A 55 7.39 -1.61 -20.00
C LYS A 55 7.62 -0.78 -18.73
N VAL A 56 7.76 -1.48 -17.60
CA VAL A 56 8.19 -0.92 -16.32
C VAL A 56 9.65 -1.30 -16.09
N GLY A 57 10.48 -0.35 -15.64
CA GLY A 57 11.89 -0.56 -15.30
C GLY A 57 12.09 -1.22 -13.94
N SER A 58 13.33 -1.65 -13.65
CA SER A 58 13.71 -2.12 -12.31
C SER A 58 13.58 -1.02 -11.25
N ASP A 59 13.59 -1.41 -9.98
CA ASP A 59 13.61 -0.52 -8.81
C ASP A 59 12.47 0.52 -8.87
N THR A 60 11.28 0.06 -9.24
CA THR A 60 10.15 0.94 -9.52
C THR A 60 8.96 0.56 -8.65
N THR A 61 8.42 1.54 -7.94
CA THR A 61 7.07 1.44 -7.36
C THR A 61 6.13 2.22 -8.26
N VAL A 62 5.07 1.60 -8.77
CA VAL A 62 3.93 2.30 -9.38
C VAL A 62 2.78 2.16 -8.42
N GLN A 63 2.31 3.28 -7.86
CA GLN A 63 1.30 3.26 -6.82
C GLN A 63 0.18 4.27 -7.10
N GLY A 64 -1.07 3.86 -6.92
CA GLY A 64 -2.19 4.79 -6.98
C GLY A 64 -2.31 5.67 -5.74
N VAL A 65 -2.75 6.92 -5.94
CA VAL A 65 -3.11 7.85 -4.88
C VAL A 65 -4.61 7.75 -4.62
N GLY A 66 -4.98 7.47 -3.36
CA GLY A 66 -6.38 7.28 -2.97
C GLY A 66 -7.01 6.03 -3.59
N ALA A 67 -8.34 5.98 -3.64
CA ALA A 67 -9.08 4.85 -4.22
C ALA A 67 -9.36 5.00 -5.72
N ASP A 68 -9.22 6.21 -6.27
CA ASP A 68 -9.67 6.53 -7.64
C ASP A 68 -8.56 6.38 -8.71
N ALA A 69 -7.35 6.01 -8.30
CA ALA A 69 -6.22 5.87 -9.20
C ALA A 69 -6.38 4.63 -10.11
N ALA A 70 -6.35 4.84 -11.43
CA ALA A 70 -6.61 3.77 -12.37
C ALA A 70 -5.72 3.82 -13.63
N ILE A 71 -5.45 2.66 -14.19
CA ILE A 71 -4.89 2.45 -15.52
C ILE A 71 -5.97 1.80 -16.38
N LEU A 72 -6.46 2.56 -17.38
CA LEU A 72 -7.56 2.14 -18.24
C LEU A 72 -7.05 1.85 -19.65
N GLY A 73 -7.45 0.73 -20.26
CA GLY A 73 -7.15 0.40 -21.66
C GLY A 73 -5.80 -0.29 -21.91
N GLY A 74 -4.72 0.19 -21.28
CA GLY A 74 -3.37 -0.38 -21.40
C GLY A 74 -3.01 -1.35 -20.27
N GLY A 75 -1.93 -2.12 -20.45
CA GLY A 75 -1.36 -3.01 -19.43
C GLY A 75 0.11 -2.70 -19.11
N LEU A 76 0.63 -3.25 -18.02
CA LEU A 76 2.04 -3.11 -17.61
C LEU A 76 2.82 -4.41 -17.84
N SER A 77 4.03 -4.30 -18.38
CA SER A 77 4.93 -5.44 -18.58
C SER A 77 6.26 -5.25 -17.85
N LEU A 78 6.58 -6.21 -17.01
CA LEU A 78 7.82 -6.33 -16.27
C LEU A 78 8.63 -7.45 -16.93
N SER A 79 9.63 -7.06 -17.73
CA SER A 79 10.40 -8.00 -18.54
C SER A 79 11.89 -7.78 -18.34
N THR A 80 12.60 -8.79 -17.84
CA THR A 80 14.04 -8.71 -17.57
C THR A 80 14.38 -7.58 -16.59
N VAL A 81 13.49 -7.38 -15.60
CA VAL A 81 13.64 -6.35 -14.55
C VAL A 81 13.58 -6.99 -13.17
N HIS A 82 13.83 -6.20 -12.14
CA HIS A 82 13.75 -6.68 -10.77
C HIS A 82 13.33 -5.57 -9.81
N ASN A 83 12.90 -5.97 -8.62
CA ASN A 83 12.58 -5.05 -7.53
C ASN A 83 11.48 -4.06 -7.93
N VAL A 84 10.30 -4.58 -8.23
CA VAL A 84 9.16 -3.78 -8.71
C VAL A 84 7.94 -3.98 -7.82
N ILE A 85 7.27 -2.88 -7.48
CA ILE A 85 6.00 -2.87 -6.74
C ILE A 85 4.93 -2.24 -7.64
N ILE A 86 3.80 -2.93 -7.81
CA ILE A 86 2.58 -2.37 -8.42
C ILE A 86 1.49 -2.43 -7.36
N GLN A 87 1.03 -1.27 -6.89
CA GLN A 87 0.18 -1.21 -5.71
C GLN A 87 -0.96 -0.19 -5.80
N ASN A 88 -2.10 -0.49 -5.18
CA ASN A 88 -3.19 0.47 -5.02
C ASN A 88 -3.73 1.04 -6.34
N LEU A 89 -3.78 0.24 -7.41
CA LEU A 89 -4.25 0.67 -8.72
C LEU A 89 -5.45 -0.15 -9.17
N ARG A 90 -6.42 0.55 -9.77
CA ARG A 90 -7.45 -0.10 -10.55
C ARG A 90 -6.97 -0.33 -11.98
N PHE A 91 -7.09 -1.56 -12.48
CA PHE A 91 -6.89 -1.90 -13.88
C PHE A 91 -8.23 -2.30 -14.50
N ALA A 92 -8.58 -1.69 -15.64
CA ALA A 92 -9.79 -2.04 -16.38
C ALA A 92 -9.64 -1.84 -17.89
N GLY A 93 -10.27 -2.71 -18.67
CA GLY A 93 -10.30 -2.66 -20.13
C GLY A 93 -8.94 -2.92 -20.81
N ALA A 94 -8.02 -3.64 -20.16
CA ALA A 94 -6.68 -3.85 -20.70
C ALA A 94 -6.72 -4.62 -22.02
N SER A 95 -6.15 -4.03 -23.08
CA SER A 95 -6.25 -4.55 -24.46
C SER A 95 -5.51 -5.87 -24.69
N ILE A 96 -4.70 -6.33 -23.72
CA ILE A 96 -4.00 -7.62 -23.75
C ILE A 96 -4.06 -8.26 -22.36
N LYS A 97 -3.28 -7.75 -21.40
CA LYS A 97 -3.21 -8.21 -20.01
C LYS A 97 -3.15 -6.99 -19.10
N ALA A 98 -3.63 -7.08 -17.86
CA ALA A 98 -3.43 -5.97 -16.92
C ALA A 98 -1.95 -5.90 -16.49
N ILE A 99 -1.38 -7.02 -16.02
CA ILE A 99 0.01 -7.11 -15.57
C ILE A 99 0.67 -8.38 -16.14
N ASP A 100 1.85 -8.23 -16.75
CA ASP A 100 2.66 -9.33 -17.30
C ASP A 100 4.07 -9.32 -16.69
N ILE A 101 4.44 -10.39 -15.98
CA ILE A 101 5.74 -10.57 -15.32
C ILE A 101 6.47 -11.70 -16.04
N THR A 102 7.59 -11.39 -16.69
CA THR A 102 8.17 -12.29 -17.69
C THR A 102 9.69 -12.21 -17.79
N ARG A 103 10.29 -13.17 -18.50
CA ARG A 103 11.70 -13.18 -18.94
C ARG A 103 12.70 -12.94 -17.81
N GLY A 104 12.69 -13.85 -16.83
CA GLY A 104 13.64 -13.85 -15.72
C GLY A 104 13.43 -12.75 -14.67
N THR A 105 12.33 -11.99 -14.77
CA THR A 105 12.00 -10.93 -13.81
C THR A 105 11.85 -11.46 -12.40
N HIS A 106 12.37 -10.75 -11.39
CA HIS A 106 12.32 -11.24 -10.01
C HIS A 106 12.19 -10.17 -8.93
N HIS A 107 11.80 -10.58 -7.72
CA HIS A 107 11.53 -9.68 -6.60
C HIS A 107 10.44 -8.68 -6.99
N VAL A 108 9.22 -9.18 -7.18
CA VAL A 108 8.06 -8.37 -7.57
C VAL A 108 6.95 -8.50 -6.53
N TRP A 109 6.27 -7.39 -6.27
CA TRP A 109 5.09 -7.35 -5.41
C TRP A 109 3.91 -6.68 -6.11
N ILE A 110 2.82 -7.43 -6.28
CA ILE A 110 1.56 -6.96 -6.86
C ILE A 110 0.53 -6.92 -5.73
N ASP A 111 0.20 -5.73 -5.25
CA ASP A 111 -0.46 -5.57 -3.96
C ASP A 111 -1.66 -4.60 -3.94
N HIS A 112 -2.76 -4.96 -3.28
CA HIS A 112 -3.90 -4.04 -3.08
C HIS A 112 -4.41 -3.37 -4.37
N ASN A 113 -4.43 -4.11 -5.48
CA ASN A 113 -4.99 -3.62 -6.74
C ASN A 113 -6.42 -4.12 -6.93
N GLU A 114 -7.21 -3.39 -7.71
CA GLU A 114 -8.48 -3.88 -8.25
C GLU A 114 -8.24 -4.21 -9.72
N LEU A 115 -8.45 -5.46 -10.15
CA LEU A 115 -8.17 -5.91 -11.52
C LEU A 115 -9.42 -6.50 -12.14
N SER A 116 -9.86 -5.90 -13.25
CA SER A 116 -11.01 -6.38 -14.01
C SER A 116 -10.76 -6.28 -15.50
N THR A 117 -11.61 -6.96 -16.29
CA THR A 117 -11.77 -6.75 -17.73
C THR A 117 -10.45 -6.61 -18.53
N ALA A 118 -9.82 -7.72 -18.87
CA ALA A 118 -8.72 -7.77 -19.84
C ALA A 118 -9.07 -8.68 -21.02
N ASP A 119 -8.38 -8.55 -22.15
CA ASP A 119 -8.56 -9.49 -23.28
C ASP A 119 -8.08 -10.92 -22.91
N ASP A 120 -6.93 -11.01 -22.22
CA ASP A 120 -6.30 -12.26 -21.80
C ASP A 120 -6.29 -12.45 -20.28
N GLY A 121 -5.14 -12.26 -19.62
CA GLY A 121 -4.95 -12.49 -18.17
C GLY A 121 -4.97 -11.19 -17.36
N LEU A 122 -5.39 -11.24 -16.09
CA LEU A 122 -5.18 -10.10 -15.18
C LEU A 122 -3.73 -10.04 -14.71
N VAL A 123 -3.21 -11.14 -14.16
CA VAL A 123 -1.81 -11.23 -13.73
C VAL A 123 -1.16 -12.50 -14.28
N ASP A 124 -0.27 -12.34 -15.26
CA ASP A 124 0.47 -13.45 -15.85
C ASP A 124 1.93 -13.45 -15.39
N ILE A 125 2.43 -14.59 -14.90
CA ILE A 125 3.82 -14.79 -14.46
C ILE A 125 4.41 -15.97 -15.23
N LYS A 126 5.52 -15.77 -15.95
CA LYS A 126 6.06 -16.80 -16.86
C LYS A 126 7.54 -16.58 -17.21
N ARG A 127 8.11 -17.52 -17.99
CA ARG A 127 9.41 -17.37 -18.66
C ARG A 127 10.53 -17.05 -17.69
N GLY A 128 10.67 -17.88 -16.67
CA GLY A 128 11.73 -17.85 -15.66
C GLY A 128 11.57 -16.76 -14.60
N ALA A 129 10.45 -16.03 -14.59
CA ALA A 129 10.13 -15.11 -13.51
C ALA A 129 10.07 -15.84 -12.17
N SER A 130 10.42 -15.20 -11.05
CA SER A 130 10.45 -15.86 -9.74
C SER A 130 10.50 -14.84 -8.61
N LEU A 131 10.31 -15.27 -7.36
CA LEU A 131 10.33 -14.40 -6.18
C LEU A 131 9.27 -13.31 -6.29
N VAL A 132 8.02 -13.74 -6.47
CA VAL A 132 6.87 -12.85 -6.64
C VAL A 132 5.88 -13.08 -5.50
N THR A 133 5.33 -11.99 -4.97
CA THR A 133 4.14 -12.02 -4.10
C THR A 133 3.00 -11.28 -4.79
N VAL A 134 1.82 -11.88 -4.79
CA VAL A 134 0.56 -11.30 -5.26
C VAL A 134 -0.42 -11.30 -4.08
N SER A 135 -0.74 -10.12 -3.53
CA SER A 135 -1.50 -10.03 -2.29
C SER A 135 -2.52 -8.91 -2.20
N GLY A 136 -3.57 -9.11 -1.40
CA GLY A 136 -4.55 -8.05 -1.13
C GLY A 136 -5.30 -7.57 -2.36
N ASN A 137 -5.24 -8.25 -3.51
CA ASN A 137 -5.86 -7.77 -4.73
C ASN A 137 -7.34 -8.20 -4.80
N HIS A 138 -8.20 -7.37 -5.37
CA HIS A 138 -9.57 -7.73 -5.73
C HIS A 138 -9.65 -7.99 -7.23
N LEU A 139 -10.06 -9.18 -7.62
CA LEU A 139 -10.17 -9.62 -9.01
C LEU A 139 -11.61 -10.00 -9.31
N HIS A 140 -12.22 -9.32 -10.27
CA HIS A 140 -13.62 -9.48 -10.63
C HIS A 140 -13.86 -9.24 -12.12
N ASP A 141 -15.07 -9.56 -12.60
CA ASP A 141 -15.50 -9.33 -13.99
C ASP A 141 -14.50 -9.85 -15.04
N HIS A 142 -13.97 -11.05 -14.83
CA HIS A 142 -12.97 -11.61 -15.72
C HIS A 142 -12.95 -13.14 -15.78
N ARG A 143 -12.52 -13.67 -16.93
CA ARG A 143 -12.50 -15.12 -17.16
C ARG A 143 -11.19 -15.80 -16.77
N LYS A 144 -10.03 -15.17 -17.01
CA LYS A 144 -8.70 -15.79 -16.88
C LYS A 144 -7.88 -14.97 -15.89
N SER A 145 -7.98 -15.28 -14.60
CA SER A 145 -7.44 -14.41 -13.54
C SER A 145 -5.92 -14.38 -13.53
N MET A 146 -5.27 -15.49 -13.15
CA MET A 146 -3.82 -15.54 -12.93
C MET A 146 -3.15 -16.77 -13.54
N LEU A 147 -2.24 -16.56 -14.50
CA LEU A 147 -1.42 -17.62 -15.09
C LEU A 147 -0.05 -17.67 -14.43
N LEU A 148 0.44 -18.88 -14.11
CA LEU A 148 1.80 -19.14 -13.65
C LEU A 148 2.44 -20.23 -14.53
N GLY A 149 3.31 -19.82 -15.45
CA GLY A 149 3.86 -20.68 -16.50
C GLY A 149 2.89 -20.85 -17.68
N HIS A 150 3.39 -20.56 -18.89
CA HIS A 150 2.53 -20.29 -20.05
C HIS A 150 2.38 -21.43 -21.06
N ASP A 151 3.29 -22.40 -21.04
CA ASP A 151 3.40 -23.46 -22.04
C ASP A 151 3.93 -24.72 -21.34
N ASP A 152 3.33 -25.88 -21.61
CA ASP A 152 3.68 -27.16 -21.03
C ASP A 152 5.10 -27.64 -21.42
N LEU A 153 5.69 -27.05 -22.46
CA LEU A 153 7.02 -27.40 -22.97
C LEU A 153 8.12 -26.38 -22.59
N HIS A 154 7.78 -25.32 -21.85
CA HIS A 154 8.76 -24.29 -21.49
C HIS A 154 9.58 -24.65 -20.26
N THR A 155 10.47 -25.63 -20.40
CA THR A 155 11.27 -26.21 -19.32
C THR A 155 12.26 -25.25 -18.64
N GLU A 156 12.51 -24.07 -19.22
CA GLU A 156 13.28 -22.99 -18.56
C GLU A 156 12.60 -22.47 -17.27
N ASP A 157 11.30 -22.75 -17.08
CA ASP A 157 10.56 -22.43 -15.87
C ASP A 157 10.88 -23.39 -14.69
N ILE A 158 11.54 -24.52 -14.93
CA ILE A 158 11.90 -25.49 -13.86
C ILE A 158 12.87 -24.84 -12.86
N GLY A 159 12.54 -24.95 -11.57
CA GLY A 159 13.31 -24.32 -10.48
C GLY A 159 13.12 -22.80 -10.37
N ARG A 160 12.23 -22.22 -11.19
CA ARG A 160 11.78 -20.82 -11.14
C ARG A 160 10.33 -20.77 -10.66
N LEU A 161 9.63 -19.68 -10.93
CA LEU A 161 8.20 -19.50 -10.65
C LEU A 161 7.84 -19.72 -9.17
N ARG A 162 8.73 -19.33 -8.24
CA ARG A 162 8.40 -19.30 -6.81
C ARG A 162 7.52 -18.09 -6.54
N VAL A 163 6.23 -18.35 -6.31
CA VAL A 163 5.20 -17.30 -6.15
C VAL A 163 4.35 -17.57 -4.92
N THR A 164 4.02 -16.51 -4.20
CA THR A 164 3.05 -16.52 -3.10
C THR A 164 1.81 -15.73 -3.51
N TYR A 165 0.63 -16.33 -3.36
CA TYR A 165 -0.67 -15.69 -3.53
C TYR A 165 -1.35 -15.66 -2.17
N HIS A 166 -1.58 -14.48 -1.59
CA HIS A 166 -2.28 -14.41 -0.31
C HIS A 166 -3.24 -13.25 -0.16
N HIS A 167 -4.34 -13.45 0.55
CA HIS A 167 -5.32 -12.40 0.84
C HIS A 167 -5.90 -11.74 -0.42
N ASN A 168 -5.90 -12.43 -1.56
CA ASN A 168 -6.60 -11.95 -2.75
C ASN A 168 -8.08 -12.33 -2.65
N PHE A 169 -8.93 -11.44 -3.17
CA PHE A 169 -10.35 -11.69 -3.36
C PHE A 169 -10.61 -12.04 -4.83
N PHE A 170 -11.01 -13.29 -5.08
CA PHE A 170 -11.49 -13.74 -6.38
C PHE A 170 -13.01 -13.73 -6.37
N ASP A 171 -13.59 -12.74 -7.04
CA ASP A 171 -15.00 -12.38 -6.94
C ASP A 171 -15.70 -12.64 -8.28
N GLY A 172 -16.35 -13.80 -8.39
CA GLY A 172 -17.07 -14.22 -9.60
C GLY A 172 -16.18 -14.51 -10.81
N THR A 173 -14.86 -14.62 -10.65
CA THR A 173 -13.96 -14.91 -11.77
C THR A 173 -13.98 -16.39 -12.16
N ARG A 174 -13.85 -16.68 -13.46
CA ARG A 174 -14.13 -18.04 -13.96
C ARG A 174 -13.01 -19.06 -13.68
N GLN A 175 -11.76 -18.75 -14.04
CA GLN A 175 -10.65 -19.71 -13.96
C GLN A 175 -9.28 -19.08 -13.69
N ARG A 176 -8.33 -19.95 -13.30
CA ARG A 176 -6.89 -19.69 -13.11
C ARG A 176 -6.59 -18.90 -11.84
N HIS A 177 -6.66 -19.55 -10.67
CA HIS A 177 -6.51 -18.87 -9.39
C HIS A 177 -5.43 -19.43 -8.42
N PRO A 178 -4.18 -19.70 -8.86
CA PRO A 178 -3.64 -19.58 -10.22
C PRO A 178 -3.79 -20.89 -11.00
N ARG A 179 -3.52 -20.81 -12.32
CA ARG A 179 -3.13 -21.99 -13.11
C ARG A 179 -1.61 -22.09 -13.15
N ALA A 180 -1.04 -23.04 -12.42
CA ALA A 180 0.39 -23.21 -12.19
C ALA A 180 1.03 -24.33 -13.00
N ARG A 181 2.25 -24.08 -13.47
CA ARG A 181 3.15 -25.01 -14.16
C ARG A 181 4.57 -24.83 -13.67
N PHE A 182 5.32 -25.93 -13.57
CA PHE A 182 6.74 -26.03 -13.19
C PHE A 182 7.17 -25.45 -11.83
N GLY A 183 6.53 -24.40 -11.34
CA GLY A 183 6.84 -23.77 -10.06
C GLY A 183 6.70 -24.78 -8.92
N ASN A 184 7.78 -24.97 -8.18
CA ASN A 184 7.79 -25.78 -6.98
C ASN A 184 8.79 -25.18 -5.97
N PRO A 185 8.33 -24.68 -4.82
CA PRO A 185 6.92 -24.59 -4.42
C PRO A 185 6.21 -23.31 -4.91
N VAL A 186 4.88 -23.41 -5.03
CA VAL A 186 3.94 -22.28 -5.13
C VAL A 186 3.08 -22.28 -3.86
N HIS A 187 2.91 -21.13 -3.23
CA HIS A 187 2.12 -21.02 -1.99
C HIS A 187 0.85 -20.21 -2.25
N VAL A 188 -0.31 -20.82 -2.02
CA VAL A 188 -1.63 -20.20 -2.16
C VAL A 188 -2.29 -20.23 -0.79
N VAL A 189 -2.31 -19.09 -0.10
CA VAL A 189 -2.65 -19.04 1.33
C VAL A 189 -3.57 -17.88 1.71
N ASN A 190 -4.58 -18.11 2.54
CA ASN A 190 -5.50 -17.06 3.01
C ASN A 190 -6.18 -16.22 1.90
N ASN A 191 -6.49 -16.80 0.74
CA ASN A 191 -7.30 -16.13 -0.29
C ASN A 191 -8.79 -16.44 -0.11
N TYR A 192 -9.65 -15.51 -0.54
CA TYR A 192 -11.09 -15.70 -0.57
C TYR A 192 -11.57 -15.87 -2.01
N TYR A 193 -12.33 -16.93 -2.26
CA TYR A 193 -12.91 -17.27 -3.56
C TYR A 193 -14.43 -17.28 -3.41
N LEU A 194 -15.12 -16.46 -4.20
CA LEU A 194 -16.57 -16.36 -4.23
C LEU A 194 -17.07 -16.62 -5.65
N ASP A 195 -18.03 -17.54 -5.80
CA ASP A 195 -18.79 -17.79 -7.03
C ASP A 195 -17.93 -18.03 -8.30
N CYS A 196 -16.84 -18.78 -8.15
CA CYS A 196 -15.92 -19.09 -9.24
C CYS A 196 -16.37 -20.33 -10.05
N SER A 197 -16.68 -20.16 -11.34
CA SER A 197 -17.51 -21.07 -12.15
C SER A 197 -16.79 -22.06 -13.11
N ASP A 198 -15.51 -22.39 -12.92
CA ASP A 198 -14.83 -23.44 -13.72
C ASP A 198 -13.74 -24.17 -12.92
N ILE A 199 -12.67 -23.45 -12.55
CA ILE A 199 -11.57 -24.00 -11.77
C ILE A 199 -10.89 -22.90 -10.94
N GLY A 200 -10.75 -23.16 -9.65
CA GLY A 200 -9.91 -22.40 -8.74
C GLY A 200 -8.43 -22.58 -9.09
N ILE A 201 -7.74 -23.37 -8.28
CA ILE A 201 -6.30 -23.61 -8.38
C ILE A 201 -6.03 -24.83 -9.27
N ALA A 202 -5.20 -24.67 -10.29
CA ALA A 202 -4.79 -25.80 -11.13
C ALA A 202 -3.29 -26.02 -11.03
N ALA A 203 -2.86 -27.20 -10.57
CA ALA A 203 -1.44 -27.57 -10.56
C ALA A 203 -1.13 -28.54 -11.69
N GLN A 204 -0.31 -28.10 -12.63
CA GLN A 204 -0.02 -28.81 -13.85
C GLN A 204 1.49 -28.88 -14.08
N THR A 205 1.90 -29.71 -15.03
CA THR A 205 3.24 -29.78 -15.61
C THR A 205 4.33 -29.72 -14.54
N GLY A 206 4.25 -30.63 -13.56
CA GLY A 206 5.25 -30.77 -12.49
C GLY A 206 5.32 -29.61 -11.49
N SER A 207 4.38 -28.67 -11.48
CA SER A 207 4.27 -27.69 -10.38
C SER A 207 3.93 -28.39 -9.06
N GLY A 208 4.44 -27.84 -7.95
CA GLY A 208 4.08 -28.26 -6.60
C GLY A 208 3.42 -27.09 -5.87
N VAL A 209 2.13 -27.22 -5.54
CA VAL A 209 1.33 -26.14 -4.98
C VAL A 209 0.85 -26.51 -3.58
N LEU A 210 1.16 -25.68 -2.59
CA LEU A 210 0.55 -25.74 -1.26
C LEU A 210 -0.66 -24.80 -1.22
N VAL A 211 -1.84 -25.35 -0.95
CA VAL A 211 -3.11 -24.65 -0.82
C VAL A 211 -3.53 -24.66 0.64
N GLU A 212 -3.29 -23.57 1.36
CA GLU A 212 -3.39 -23.54 2.82
C GLU A 212 -4.31 -22.43 3.34
N ALA A 213 -5.19 -22.75 4.28
CA ALA A 213 -6.00 -21.77 5.00
C ALA A 213 -6.79 -20.79 4.12
N ASN A 214 -7.26 -21.21 2.94
CA ASN A 214 -8.10 -20.40 2.06
C ASN A 214 -9.59 -20.58 2.38
N TYR A 215 -10.41 -19.63 1.95
CA TYR A 215 -11.88 -19.70 2.07
C TYR A 215 -12.50 -19.77 0.68
N PHE A 216 -13.22 -20.84 0.38
CA PHE A 216 -13.93 -21.04 -0.88
C PHE A 216 -15.44 -21.05 -0.63
N GLU A 217 -16.18 -20.28 -1.41
CA GLU A 217 -17.64 -20.15 -1.34
C GLU A 217 -18.23 -20.18 -2.76
N GLY A 218 -19.13 -21.11 -3.05
CA GLY A 218 -19.77 -21.20 -4.37
C GLY A 218 -18.80 -21.54 -5.51
N VAL A 219 -17.70 -22.26 -5.24
CA VAL A 219 -16.67 -22.57 -6.24
C VAL A 219 -16.90 -23.95 -6.85
N ASP A 220 -17.12 -24.00 -8.18
CA ASP A 220 -17.44 -25.23 -8.91
C ASP A 220 -16.37 -26.32 -8.76
N ARG A 221 -15.10 -25.93 -8.83
CA ARG A 221 -13.96 -26.83 -8.60
C ARG A 221 -12.83 -26.06 -7.91
N PRO A 222 -12.70 -26.16 -6.58
CA PRO A 222 -11.73 -25.35 -5.83
C PRO A 222 -10.27 -25.58 -6.24
N MET A 223 -9.90 -26.83 -6.52
CA MET A 223 -8.57 -27.18 -7.01
C MET A 223 -8.57 -28.48 -7.82
N SER A 224 -7.58 -28.63 -8.71
CA SER A 224 -7.37 -29.87 -9.48
C SER A 224 -5.96 -29.98 -10.05
N THR A 225 -5.48 -31.22 -10.21
CA THR A 225 -4.30 -31.54 -11.04
C THR A 225 -4.68 -31.96 -12.47
N GLU A 226 -5.97 -32.14 -12.76
CA GLU A 226 -6.51 -32.65 -14.02
C GLU A 226 -7.41 -31.59 -14.68
N TYR A 227 -6.77 -30.59 -15.29
CA TYR A 227 -7.49 -29.52 -15.98
C TYR A 227 -7.26 -29.51 -17.49
N ALA A 228 -6.06 -29.16 -17.94
CA ALA A 228 -5.79 -28.85 -19.36
C ALA A 228 -4.31 -29.06 -19.76
N GLY A 229 -3.70 -30.13 -19.27
CA GLY A 229 -2.26 -30.43 -19.41
C GLY A 229 -1.79 -31.51 -18.42
N PRO A 230 -0.55 -31.99 -18.51
CA PRO A 230 -0.01 -33.00 -17.60
C PRO A 230 -0.16 -32.60 -16.13
N PRO A 231 -0.30 -33.55 -15.20
CA PRO A 231 -0.52 -33.22 -13.79
C PRO A 231 0.73 -32.64 -13.12
N GLY A 232 0.50 -31.77 -12.14
CA GLY A 232 1.47 -31.42 -11.10
C GLY A 232 1.12 -32.13 -9.78
N ALA A 233 1.54 -31.53 -8.66
CA ALA A 233 1.22 -31.96 -7.31
C ALA A 233 0.55 -30.84 -6.50
N LEU A 234 -0.44 -31.19 -5.70
CA LEU A 234 -1.22 -30.32 -4.81
C LEU A 234 -1.25 -30.93 -3.41
N VAL A 235 -0.90 -30.13 -2.41
CA VAL A 235 -1.15 -30.44 -0.99
C VAL A 235 -2.09 -29.37 -0.47
N GLU A 236 -3.15 -29.80 0.21
CA GLU A 236 -4.07 -28.88 0.86
C GLU A 236 -4.00 -28.98 2.40
N ARG A 237 -4.24 -27.86 3.08
CA ARG A 237 -4.25 -27.76 4.56
C ARG A 237 -5.26 -26.70 5.00
N ASP A 238 -6.06 -27.00 6.02
CA ASP A 238 -6.91 -26.04 6.73
C ASP A 238 -7.81 -25.13 5.88
N ASN A 239 -8.22 -25.55 4.67
CA ASN A 239 -9.13 -24.74 3.84
C ASN A 239 -10.59 -24.87 4.31
N VAL A 240 -11.39 -23.82 4.08
CA VAL A 240 -12.84 -23.81 4.29
C VAL A 240 -13.54 -23.89 2.93
N TYR A 241 -14.55 -24.76 2.83
CA TYR A 241 -15.39 -24.93 1.63
C TYR A 241 -16.86 -24.75 2.02
N VAL A 242 -17.55 -23.82 1.36
CA VAL A 242 -18.98 -23.54 1.52
C VAL A 242 -19.62 -23.63 0.15
N ASP A 243 -20.58 -24.55 -0.04
CA ASP A 243 -21.31 -24.72 -1.30
C ASP A 243 -20.42 -24.89 -2.54
N CYS A 244 -19.28 -25.55 -2.37
CA CYS A 244 -18.31 -25.81 -3.44
C CYS A 244 -18.48 -27.22 -4.03
N GLY A 245 -17.98 -27.41 -5.25
CA GLY A 245 -17.68 -28.74 -5.75
C GLY A 245 -16.49 -29.38 -5.04
N ARG A 246 -16.20 -30.63 -5.38
CA ARG A 246 -15.20 -31.44 -4.67
C ARG A 246 -13.77 -30.92 -4.97
N PRO A 247 -12.95 -30.61 -3.95
CA PRO A 247 -11.52 -30.34 -4.16
C PRO A 247 -10.78 -31.63 -4.56
N GLU A 248 -9.81 -31.50 -5.46
CA GLU A 248 -9.01 -32.62 -6.00
C GLU A 248 -7.50 -32.40 -5.75
N PRO A 249 -7.03 -32.50 -4.48
CA PRO A 249 -5.60 -32.46 -4.17
C PRO A 249 -4.90 -33.77 -4.59
N GLY A 250 -3.57 -33.83 -4.46
CA GLY A 250 -2.77 -35.00 -4.84
C GLY A 250 -1.99 -34.78 -6.14
N GLY A 251 -2.01 -35.74 -7.05
CA GLY A 251 -1.29 -35.68 -8.33
C GLY A 251 0.09 -36.34 -8.32
N VAL A 252 0.96 -35.90 -9.23
CA VAL A 252 2.26 -36.52 -9.52
C VAL A 252 3.40 -35.59 -9.12
N GLY A 253 4.31 -36.09 -8.28
CA GLY A 253 5.47 -35.36 -7.81
C GLY A 253 5.41 -35.07 -6.32
N THR A 254 6.10 -34.02 -5.88
CA THR A 254 6.14 -33.58 -4.48
C THR A 254 5.90 -32.08 -4.40
N VAL A 255 5.31 -31.62 -3.30
CA VAL A 255 5.17 -30.19 -2.99
C VAL A 255 6.23 -29.84 -1.97
N ASP A 256 7.19 -29.00 -2.37
CA ASP A 256 8.17 -28.46 -1.43
C ASP A 256 7.47 -27.56 -0.40
N ASP A 257 7.97 -27.54 0.82
CA ASP A 257 7.38 -26.71 1.89
C ASP A 257 7.80 -25.23 1.72
N PRO A 258 6.87 -24.30 1.43
CA PRO A 258 7.18 -22.88 1.29
C PRO A 258 7.84 -22.28 2.54
N TYR A 259 7.54 -22.81 3.74
CA TYR A 259 8.07 -22.32 5.01
C TYR A 259 9.58 -22.54 5.19
N ARG A 260 10.20 -23.34 4.31
CA ARG A 260 11.66 -23.45 4.23
C ARG A 260 12.32 -22.20 3.65
N TYR A 261 11.57 -21.35 2.96
CA TYR A 261 12.08 -20.18 2.24
C TYR A 261 11.75 -18.85 2.92
N TYR A 262 10.65 -18.78 3.66
CA TYR A 262 10.26 -17.59 4.42
C TYR A 262 9.35 -17.96 5.59
N SER A 263 9.28 -17.07 6.58
CA SER A 263 8.33 -17.19 7.69
C SER A 263 6.99 -16.57 7.30
N PHE A 264 5.91 -17.30 7.55
CA PHE A 264 4.55 -16.81 7.38
C PHE A 264 3.67 -17.55 8.39
N THR A 265 2.74 -16.83 9.00
CA THR A 265 1.73 -17.43 9.88
C THR A 265 0.39 -17.22 9.20
N PRO A 266 -0.28 -18.30 8.75
CA PRO A 266 -1.60 -18.19 8.19
C PRO A 266 -2.61 -17.66 9.20
N ASP A 267 -3.47 -16.76 8.75
CA ASP A 267 -4.67 -16.40 9.50
C ASP A 267 -5.62 -17.63 9.52
N PRO A 268 -6.49 -17.77 10.54
CA PRO A 268 -7.47 -18.84 10.55
C PRO A 268 -8.36 -18.76 9.30
N ALA A 269 -8.50 -19.88 8.57
CA ALA A 269 -9.27 -19.91 7.33
C ALA A 269 -10.70 -19.38 7.48
N SER A 270 -11.35 -19.64 8.63
CA SER A 270 -12.68 -19.13 8.95
C SER A 270 -12.79 -17.60 9.03
N ALA A 271 -11.68 -16.89 9.28
CA ALA A 271 -11.64 -15.42 9.34
C ALA A 271 -11.26 -14.79 7.99
N VAL A 272 -10.78 -15.58 7.02
CA VAL A 272 -10.24 -15.07 5.76
C VAL A 272 -11.27 -14.29 4.96
N LYS A 273 -12.53 -14.74 4.92
CA LYS A 273 -13.61 -14.01 4.23
C LYS A 273 -13.71 -12.57 4.72
N ASP A 274 -13.85 -12.36 6.03
CA ASP A 274 -13.99 -11.03 6.61
C ASP A 274 -12.72 -10.19 6.43
N LEU A 275 -11.55 -10.79 6.66
CA LEU A 275 -10.25 -10.11 6.50
C LEU A 275 -10.03 -9.64 5.06
N VAL A 276 -10.39 -10.47 4.08
CA VAL A 276 -10.23 -10.17 2.65
C VAL A 276 -11.25 -9.14 2.19
N LEU A 277 -12.52 -9.23 2.61
CA LEU A 277 -13.53 -8.21 2.30
C LEU A 277 -13.19 -6.83 2.88
N ASP A 278 -12.58 -6.80 4.07
CA ASP A 278 -12.16 -5.54 4.70
C ASP A 278 -10.86 -4.99 4.09
N GLY A 279 -9.92 -5.84 3.69
CA GLY A 279 -8.58 -5.39 3.32
C GLY A 279 -8.21 -5.46 1.84
N ALA A 280 -8.88 -6.23 0.99
CA ALA A 280 -8.48 -6.35 -0.41
C ALA A 280 -8.94 -5.15 -1.28
N GLY A 281 -8.20 -4.91 -2.36
CA GLY A 281 -8.47 -3.88 -3.35
C GLY A 281 -7.82 -2.52 -3.03
N VAL A 282 -8.24 -1.51 -3.80
CA VAL A 282 -7.72 -0.14 -3.71
C VAL A 282 -8.25 0.63 -2.50
N GLY A 283 -7.57 1.70 -2.10
CA GLY A 283 -7.95 2.58 -0.98
C GLY A 283 -7.65 2.01 0.40
N ARG A 284 -6.90 0.91 0.49
CA ARG A 284 -6.61 0.19 1.75
C ARG A 284 -5.19 0.37 2.26
N VAL A 285 -4.29 0.86 1.42
CA VAL A 285 -2.88 1.09 1.76
C VAL A 285 -2.53 2.57 1.66
N PRO A 286 -1.71 3.10 2.58
CA PRO A 286 -1.21 4.45 2.48
C PRO A 286 -0.28 4.59 1.27
N VAL A 287 -0.12 5.80 0.76
CA VAL A 287 0.90 6.08 -0.25
C VAL A 287 2.26 5.75 0.35
N ARG A 288 3.01 4.83 -0.27
CA ARG A 288 4.38 4.45 0.09
C ARG A 288 5.31 5.58 -0.28
N VAL A 289 5.23 6.63 0.50
CA VAL A 289 6.32 7.58 0.65
C VAL A 289 7.08 7.12 1.88
N GLU A 290 7.82 6.02 1.77
CA GLU A 290 9.04 5.95 2.56
C GLU A 290 9.88 7.09 2.03
N ARG A 291 9.83 8.26 2.67
CA ARG A 291 10.83 9.28 2.44
C ARG A 291 12.15 8.65 2.86
N PRO A 292 13.06 8.27 1.95
CA PRO A 292 14.44 8.24 2.35
C PRO A 292 14.72 9.65 2.86
N VAL A 293 15.10 9.76 4.13
CA VAL A 293 15.84 10.94 4.58
C VAL A 293 17.25 10.83 3.98
N VAL A 294 17.36 10.75 2.65
CA VAL A 294 18.54 11.19 1.94
C VAL A 294 18.31 12.67 1.70
N ARG A 295 18.78 13.44 2.68
CA ARG A 295 18.94 14.88 2.57
C ARG A 295 19.85 15.15 1.37
N THR A 296 19.29 15.41 0.18
CA THR A 296 19.90 16.47 -0.63
C THR A 296 19.73 17.71 0.23
N GLY A 297 20.86 18.21 0.76
CA GLY A 297 20.83 19.27 1.76
C GLY A 297 19.97 20.42 1.25
N ARG A 298 18.84 20.71 1.94
CA ARG A 298 18.17 22.00 1.79
C ARG A 298 19.27 23.08 1.92
N PRO A 299 19.41 24.00 0.97
CA PRO A 299 20.48 24.99 1.02
C PRO A 299 20.41 25.74 2.36
N GLU A 300 21.55 26.19 2.88
CA GLU A 300 21.65 26.81 4.22
C GLU A 300 20.61 27.92 4.48
N ASN A 301 20.16 28.58 3.40
CA ASN A 301 19.20 29.67 3.43
C ASN A 301 17.71 29.24 3.39
N TYR A 302 17.39 27.95 3.24
CA TYR A 302 16.00 27.47 3.10
C TYR A 302 15.12 27.91 4.26
N ALA A 303 15.54 27.67 5.51
CA ALA A 303 14.75 28.00 6.68
C ALA A 303 14.45 29.51 6.76
N ARG A 304 15.44 30.36 6.44
CA ARG A 304 15.25 31.82 6.40
C ARG A 304 14.32 32.26 5.27
N ARG A 305 14.46 31.66 4.08
CA ARG A 305 13.56 31.95 2.95
C ARG A 305 12.14 31.50 3.27
N TYR A 306 11.99 30.29 3.80
CA TYR A 306 10.72 29.73 4.24
C TYR A 306 10.02 30.69 5.19
N HIS A 307 10.71 31.10 6.26
CA HIS A 307 10.17 32.00 7.27
C HIS A 307 9.69 33.36 6.71
N ARG A 308 10.37 33.87 5.68
CA ARG A 308 10.06 35.18 5.09
C ARG A 308 8.92 35.12 4.08
N THR A 309 8.76 34.02 3.36
CA THR A 309 7.87 33.95 2.19
C THR A 309 6.62 33.13 2.42
N HIS A 310 6.57 32.26 3.44
CA HIS A 310 5.40 31.43 3.68
C HIS A 310 4.29 32.25 4.35
N PRO A 311 3.03 32.01 3.97
CA PRO A 311 1.90 32.66 4.60
C PRO A 311 1.87 32.37 6.10
N ARG A 312 1.37 33.34 6.87
CA ARG A 312 1.11 33.16 8.30
C ARG A 312 -0.34 32.69 8.50
N PRO A 313 -0.63 31.93 9.56
CA PRO A 313 -2.01 31.71 9.96
C PRO A 313 -2.75 33.03 10.18
N PRO A 314 -4.10 33.03 10.12
CA PRO A 314 -4.92 34.17 10.52
C PRO A 314 -4.53 34.68 11.90
N ALA A 315 -4.37 36.00 12.04
CA ALA A 315 -3.97 36.62 13.30
C ALA A 315 -5.03 36.50 14.41
N ASP A 316 -6.29 36.30 14.01
CA ASP A 316 -7.45 36.08 14.88
C ASP A 316 -7.65 34.61 15.27
N LEU A 317 -6.83 33.68 14.77
CA LEU A 317 -6.93 32.25 15.10
C LEU A 317 -6.96 31.99 16.63
N PRO A 318 -6.09 32.60 17.46
CA PRO A 318 -6.14 32.39 18.91
C PRO A 318 -7.42 32.91 19.56
N ASP A 319 -8.02 33.97 19.01
CA ASP A 319 -9.28 34.53 19.52
C ASP A 319 -10.44 33.57 19.24
N ARG A 320 -10.51 33.04 18.02
CA ARG A 320 -11.48 32.00 17.63
C ARG A 320 -11.35 30.74 18.48
N VAL A 321 -10.12 30.33 18.80
CA VAL A 321 -9.86 29.18 19.67
C VAL A 321 -10.25 29.48 21.12
N THR A 322 -9.97 30.68 21.61
CA THR A 322 -10.37 31.11 22.97
C THR A 322 -11.88 31.13 23.12
N GLU A 323 -12.59 31.66 22.12
CA GLU A 323 -14.06 31.65 22.06
C GLU A 323 -14.59 30.21 22.06
N SER A 324 -14.03 29.34 21.21
CA SER A 324 -14.42 27.93 21.14
C SER A 324 -14.15 27.15 22.44
N LEU A 325 -13.06 27.45 23.15
CA LEU A 325 -12.77 26.83 24.45
C LEU A 325 -13.55 27.46 25.61
N GLY A 326 -14.11 28.66 25.43
CA GLY A 326 -14.71 29.47 26.49
C GLY A 326 -13.68 30.02 27.51
N ARG A 327 -12.38 29.90 27.21
CA ARG A 327 -11.27 30.31 28.07
C ARG A 327 -9.98 30.39 27.27
N VAL A 328 -9.01 31.14 27.77
CA VAL A 328 -7.65 31.16 27.21
C VAL A 328 -7.04 29.75 27.34
N PRO A 329 -6.46 29.18 26.27
CA PRO A 329 -5.79 27.88 26.36
C PRO A 329 -4.57 27.97 27.30
N ARG A 330 -4.49 27.07 28.27
CA ARG A 330 -3.37 26.97 29.21
C ARG A 330 -2.14 26.39 28.53
N HIS A 331 -2.34 25.45 27.61
CA HIS A 331 -1.25 24.79 26.89
C HIS A 331 -1.62 24.51 25.44
N VAL A 332 -0.83 25.05 24.52
CA VAL A 332 -0.91 24.81 23.08
C VAL A 332 0.34 24.05 22.65
N ILE A 333 0.18 22.98 21.89
CA ILE A 333 1.30 22.26 21.27
C ILE A 333 1.20 22.45 19.75
N ASP A 334 2.23 23.04 19.17
CA ASP A 334 2.36 23.30 17.73
C ASP A 334 3.21 22.19 17.11
N LEU A 335 2.54 21.27 16.41
CA LEU A 335 3.09 20.05 15.85
C LEU A 335 3.62 20.30 14.43
N GLY A 336 4.90 20.00 14.21
CA GLY A 336 5.55 20.34 12.94
C GLY A 336 5.70 21.85 12.77
N ALA A 337 6.08 22.54 13.85
CA ALA A 337 6.06 24.01 13.93
C ALA A 337 6.93 24.72 12.87
N GLY A 338 7.86 24.00 12.22
CA GLY A 338 8.72 24.54 11.19
C GLY A 338 9.56 25.70 11.71
N THR A 339 9.45 26.85 11.06
CA THR A 339 10.12 28.08 11.53
C THR A 339 9.34 28.87 12.57
N GLY A 340 8.20 28.34 13.02
CA GLY A 340 7.34 28.91 14.06
C GLY A 340 6.29 29.91 13.57
N LEU A 341 5.89 29.88 12.30
CA LEU A 341 4.87 30.82 11.79
C LEU A 341 3.52 30.61 12.49
N SER A 342 3.12 29.35 12.70
CA SER A 342 1.97 28.99 13.55
C SER A 342 2.22 29.26 15.03
N THR A 343 3.42 29.00 15.53
CA THR A 343 3.81 29.34 16.90
C THR A 343 3.60 30.84 17.17
N SER A 344 3.90 31.69 16.19
CA SER A 344 3.95 33.15 16.36
C SER A 344 2.64 33.79 16.81
N VAL A 345 1.48 33.23 16.41
CA VAL A 345 0.17 33.82 16.75
C VAL A 345 -0.21 33.60 18.21
N TRP A 346 0.42 32.65 18.90
CA TRP A 346 0.07 32.28 20.28
C TRP A 346 0.73 33.14 21.36
N ARG A 347 1.61 34.08 20.98
CA ARG A 347 2.33 34.92 21.94
C ARG A 347 1.37 35.75 22.78
N GLY A 348 1.34 35.51 24.10
CA GLY A 348 0.42 36.18 25.02
C GLY A 348 -1.05 35.78 24.86
N ARG A 349 -1.34 34.76 24.05
CA ARG A 349 -2.69 34.22 23.78
C ARG A 349 -2.85 32.78 24.27
N ALA A 350 -1.82 32.21 24.90
CA ALA A 350 -1.84 30.94 25.59
C ALA A 350 -0.96 31.01 26.85
N GLY A 351 -1.26 30.21 27.87
CA GLY A 351 -0.46 30.14 29.09
C GLY A 351 0.94 29.56 28.84
N ARG A 352 1.03 28.54 27.99
CA ARG A 352 2.27 27.88 27.55
C ARG A 352 2.12 27.44 26.10
N VAL A 353 3.22 27.54 25.33
CA VAL A 353 3.29 27.04 23.95
C VAL A 353 4.51 26.13 23.82
N THR A 354 4.28 24.89 23.40
CA THR A 354 5.34 23.95 23.06
C THR A 354 5.39 23.77 21.55
N ALA A 355 6.50 24.18 20.93
CA ALA A 355 6.74 24.01 19.50
C ALA A 355 7.55 22.73 19.25
N VAL A 356 7.03 21.84 18.42
CA VAL A 356 7.62 20.53 18.13
C VAL A 356 8.08 20.51 16.69
N GLU A 357 9.39 20.40 16.49
CA GLU A 357 9.99 20.44 15.15
C GLU A 357 11.21 19.52 15.07
N PRO A 358 11.21 18.45 14.27
CA PRO A 358 12.34 17.53 14.16
C PRO A 358 13.53 18.07 13.33
N ASP A 359 13.35 19.03 12.43
CA ASP A 359 14.43 19.61 11.61
C ASP A 359 15.21 20.71 12.37
N ALA A 360 16.46 20.42 12.71
CA ALA A 360 17.36 21.33 13.42
C ALA A 360 17.53 22.71 12.75
N ARG A 361 17.39 22.81 11.42
CA ARG A 361 17.56 24.07 10.69
C ARG A 361 16.35 24.98 10.83
N LEU A 362 15.15 24.40 10.82
CA LEU A 362 13.89 25.11 11.05
C LEU A 362 13.79 25.52 12.52
N ARG A 363 14.14 24.61 13.43
CA ARG A 363 14.31 24.89 14.87
C ARG A 363 15.23 26.06 15.15
N ALA A 364 16.36 26.18 14.44
CA ALA A 364 17.30 27.29 14.65
C ALA A 364 16.70 28.66 14.29
N VAL A 365 15.78 28.71 13.32
CA VAL A 365 15.01 29.93 13.04
C VAL A 365 13.95 30.12 14.10
N LEU A 366 13.16 29.08 14.41
CA LEU A 366 12.10 29.14 15.43
C LEU A 366 12.65 29.62 16.79
N SER A 367 13.73 29.03 17.29
CA SER A 367 14.33 29.39 18.58
C SER A 367 14.86 30.83 18.61
N ARG A 368 15.28 31.36 17.45
CA ARG A 368 15.76 32.73 17.34
C ARG A 368 14.61 33.73 17.28
N GLU A 369 13.59 33.47 16.47
CA GLU A 369 12.46 34.38 16.26
C GLU A 369 11.45 34.32 17.41
N TYR A 370 11.29 33.14 18.02
CA TYR A 370 10.29 32.84 19.06
C TYR A 370 10.90 32.18 20.30
N PRO A 371 11.90 32.81 20.97
CA PRO A 371 12.58 32.23 22.14
C PRO A 371 11.67 32.06 23.37
N TRP A 372 10.46 32.60 23.32
CA TRP A 372 9.45 32.49 24.38
C TRP A 372 8.66 31.16 24.31
N ALA A 373 8.72 30.43 23.20
CA ALA A 373 8.07 29.12 23.07
C ALA A 373 9.01 28.00 23.55
N GLU A 374 8.46 26.98 24.21
CA GLU A 374 9.21 25.81 24.62
C GLU A 374 9.49 24.90 23.42
N LEU A 375 10.75 24.70 23.07
CA LEU A 375 11.14 23.95 21.87
C LEU A 375 11.39 22.47 22.17
N ARG A 376 10.78 21.59 21.39
CA ARG A 376 11.05 20.14 21.41
C ARG A 376 11.58 19.68 20.06
N GLY A 377 12.79 19.12 20.07
CA GLY A 377 13.48 18.64 18.89
C GLY A 377 13.27 17.16 18.59
N CYS A 378 12.01 16.74 18.50
CA CYS A 378 11.60 15.35 18.27
C CYS A 378 10.47 15.29 17.25
N ARG A 379 10.07 14.08 16.86
CA ARG A 379 8.83 13.89 16.11
C ARG A 379 7.63 13.94 17.07
N ALA A 380 6.43 14.12 16.52
CA ALA A 380 5.22 14.21 17.33
C ALA A 380 4.88 12.89 18.05
N GLU A 381 5.22 11.76 17.43
CA GLU A 381 5.05 10.40 17.94
C GLU A 381 6.01 10.11 19.12
N ASP A 382 7.15 10.80 19.14
CA ASP A 382 8.20 10.66 20.15
C ASP A 382 8.03 11.66 21.32
N LEU A 383 6.92 12.41 21.36
CA LEU A 383 6.68 13.40 22.41
C LEU A 383 6.40 12.72 23.74
N ASP A 384 7.39 12.78 24.62
CA ASP A 384 7.27 12.35 26.01
C ASP A 384 6.58 13.43 26.86
N LEU A 385 5.26 13.59 26.65
CA LEU A 385 4.38 14.45 27.42
C LEU A 385 3.21 13.64 27.99
N PRO A 386 2.65 14.02 29.16
CA PRO A 386 1.50 13.32 29.74
C PRO A 386 0.26 13.40 28.85
N ASP A 387 -0.57 12.36 28.91
CA ASP A 387 -1.88 12.37 28.27
C ASP A 387 -2.75 13.50 28.83
N GLY A 388 -3.60 14.08 27.99
CA GLY A 388 -4.50 15.16 28.39
C GLY A 388 -3.81 16.47 28.82
N CYS A 389 -2.52 16.66 28.51
CA CYS A 389 -1.76 17.83 28.96
C CYS A 389 -1.98 19.11 28.12
N ALA A 390 -2.59 19.02 26.95
CA ALA A 390 -2.78 20.12 26.01
C ALA A 390 -4.27 20.48 25.88
N ASP A 391 -4.56 21.78 25.89
CA ASP A 391 -5.91 22.26 25.56
C ASP A 391 -6.08 22.36 24.04
N VAL A 392 -4.99 22.59 23.31
CA VAL A 392 -4.96 22.74 21.85
C VAL A 392 -3.75 22.02 21.26
N LEU A 393 -3.98 21.23 20.22
CA LEU A 393 -2.96 20.80 19.28
C LEU A 393 -3.14 21.59 17.98
N VAL A 394 -2.06 22.10 17.42
CA VAL A 394 -2.07 22.81 16.13
C VAL A 394 -1.16 22.07 15.16
N ALA A 395 -1.65 21.78 13.97
CA ALA A 395 -0.86 21.27 12.84
C ALA A 395 -1.06 22.19 11.64
N TRP A 396 -0.11 23.11 11.41
CA TRP A 396 -0.21 24.14 10.37
C TRP A 396 0.81 23.93 9.25
N ASP A 397 0.35 23.87 8.00
CA ASP A 397 1.17 23.42 6.85
C ASP A 397 1.86 22.06 7.10
N ALA A 398 1.33 21.30 8.05
CA ALA A 398 1.80 20.00 8.49
C ALA A 398 0.66 18.96 8.55
N ALA A 399 -0.54 19.34 8.11
CA ALA A 399 -1.74 18.51 8.12
C ALA A 399 -1.55 17.13 7.48
N GLU A 400 -0.76 17.07 6.40
CA GLU A 400 -0.42 15.83 5.68
C GLU A 400 0.34 14.79 6.52
N TRP A 401 0.84 15.19 7.70
CA TRP A 401 1.54 14.32 8.65
C TRP A 401 0.64 13.80 9.79
N PHE A 402 -0.61 14.28 9.90
CA PHE A 402 -1.48 13.98 11.03
C PHE A 402 -2.85 13.48 10.57
N THR A 403 -3.25 12.29 11.02
CA THR A 403 -4.59 11.71 10.80
C THR A 403 -5.47 11.86 12.04
N PRO A 404 -6.81 11.71 11.92
CA PRO A 404 -7.73 11.72 13.07
C PRO A 404 -7.51 10.60 14.10
N GLU A 405 -6.64 9.63 13.80
CA GLU A 405 -6.28 8.51 14.66
C GLU A 405 -4.83 8.61 15.16
N HIS A 406 -4.16 9.73 14.87
CA HIS A 406 -2.75 9.89 15.16
C HIS A 406 -2.47 9.77 16.68
N PRO A 407 -1.45 8.99 17.12
CA PRO A 407 -1.21 8.74 18.55
C PRO A 407 -1.02 10.00 19.39
N VAL A 408 -0.54 11.09 18.79
CA VAL A 408 -0.38 12.41 19.43
C VAL A 408 -1.68 12.99 19.99
N LEU A 409 -2.85 12.55 19.50
CA LEU A 409 -4.14 13.03 19.98
C LEU A 409 -4.39 12.67 21.46
N ARG A 410 -3.68 11.68 22.01
CA ARG A 410 -3.66 11.37 23.45
C ARG A 410 -3.29 12.58 24.33
N LEU A 411 -2.56 13.56 23.77
CA LEU A 411 -2.14 14.75 24.49
C LEU A 411 -3.30 15.74 24.73
N LEU A 412 -4.41 15.65 23.99
CA LEU A 412 -5.54 16.55 24.18
C LEU A 412 -6.32 16.22 25.45
N CYS A 413 -6.59 17.25 26.27
CA CYS A 413 -7.51 17.10 27.38
C CYS A 413 -8.95 16.90 26.87
N PRO A 414 -9.86 16.35 27.68
CA PRO A 414 -11.27 16.33 27.33
C PRO A 414 -11.80 17.73 27.00
N GLY A 415 -12.46 17.86 25.85
CA GLY A 415 -12.97 19.14 25.34
C GLY A 415 -11.93 20.01 24.64
N GLY A 416 -10.68 19.55 24.52
CA GLY A 416 -9.61 20.19 23.78
C GLY A 416 -9.82 20.16 22.26
N LEU A 417 -9.02 20.96 21.55
CA LEU A 417 -9.15 21.18 20.11
C LEU A 417 -7.91 20.75 19.35
N LEU A 418 -8.07 19.97 18.29
CA LEU A 418 -7.09 19.87 17.21
C LEU A 418 -7.46 20.91 16.15
N ILE A 419 -6.49 21.75 15.80
CA ILE A 419 -6.59 22.74 14.73
C ILE A 419 -5.68 22.34 13.59
N VAL A 420 -6.24 22.20 12.40
CA VAL A 420 -5.50 21.89 11.18
C VAL A 420 -5.63 23.06 10.22
N GLY A 421 -4.51 23.55 9.70
CA GLY A 421 -4.52 24.71 8.79
C GLY A 421 -3.44 24.65 7.72
N LYS A 422 -3.61 25.45 6.67
CA LYS A 422 -2.67 25.57 5.56
C LYS A 422 -2.69 26.97 5.00
N GLY A 423 -1.51 27.54 4.75
CA GLY A 423 -1.40 28.93 4.32
C GLY A 423 -2.10 29.89 5.28
N THR A 424 -3.11 30.60 4.79
CA THR A 424 -3.89 31.59 5.56
C THR A 424 -5.24 31.06 6.02
N GLU A 425 -5.51 29.75 5.94
CA GLU A 425 -6.84 29.19 6.20
C GLU A 425 -6.79 28.06 7.23
N VAL A 426 -7.86 27.99 8.05
CA VAL A 426 -8.15 26.82 8.88
C VAL A 426 -8.86 25.81 8.00
N ILE A 427 -8.30 24.61 7.88
CA ILE A 427 -8.87 23.52 7.10
C ILE A 427 -9.88 22.75 7.96
N ASP A 428 -9.51 22.45 9.20
CA ASP A 428 -10.34 21.62 10.08
C ASP A 428 -10.16 21.99 11.56
N VAL A 429 -11.21 21.75 12.34
CA VAL A 429 -11.25 21.93 13.79
C VAL A 429 -11.96 20.72 14.41
N VAL A 430 -11.19 19.83 15.03
CA VAL A 430 -11.73 18.63 15.69
C VAL A 430 -11.79 18.87 17.19
N ARG A 431 -12.99 18.74 17.76
CA ARG A 431 -13.17 18.76 19.22
C ARG A 431 -13.20 17.33 19.75
N VAL A 432 -12.26 17.00 20.63
CA VAL A 432 -12.22 15.67 21.25
C VAL A 432 -13.21 15.63 22.41
N SER A 433 -14.30 14.87 22.24
CA SER A 433 -15.21 14.53 23.33
C SER A 433 -14.94 13.09 23.77
N TYR A 434 -14.43 12.91 24.98
CA TYR A 434 -14.38 11.58 25.59
C TYR A 434 -15.80 11.26 26.10
N SER A 435 -16.55 10.42 25.40
CA SER A 435 -17.60 9.65 26.05
C SER A 435 -16.90 8.70 27.02
N ARG A 436 -17.04 8.93 28.33
CA ARG A 436 -16.63 7.94 29.33
C ARG A 436 -17.47 6.69 29.07
N VAL A 437 -16.85 5.65 28.52
CA VAL A 437 -17.33 4.28 28.67
C VAL A 437 -17.09 3.95 30.14
N THR A 438 -18.13 4.05 30.95
CA THR A 438 -18.21 3.48 32.30
C THR A 438 -18.40 1.99 32.23
#